data_AF-A0A536PTK1-F1
#
_entry.id   AF-A0A536PTK1-F1
#
_cell.length_a   1.000
_cell.length_b   1.000
_cell.length_c   1.000
_cell.angle_alpha   90.00
_cell.angle_beta   90.00
_cell.angle_gamma   90.00
#
_symmetry.space_group_name_H-M   'P 1'
#
loop_
_entity.id
_entity.type
_entity.pdbx_description
1 polymer ?
#
loop_
_entity_poly.entity_id
_entity_poly.type
_entity_poly.pdbx_seq_one_letter_code
_entity_poly.pdbx_strand_id
1 'polypeptide(L)'
;HYQADTFASVYLQNTGNGTFSVSALPTLAQASPMRGMVAHDVDGDGNIDLIVAGNLDDTEPNSAPADAGNGVWLRGDGAGHFTAIAPVESGLLAPRHVTGMALVKTTAGSAVLVANHGDSLQAFTIRRR
;
A
#
# COMPACT_ATOMS: atom_id res chain seq x y z
N HIS A 1 9.46 17.40 -25.09
CA HIS A 1 8.24 16.57 -25.01
C HIS A 1 8.45 15.56 -23.90
N TYR A 2 7.53 15.46 -22.93
CA TYR A 2 7.61 14.45 -21.87
C TYR A 2 6.73 13.25 -22.27
N GLN A 3 7.19 12.04 -21.96
CA GLN A 3 6.50 10.78 -22.21
C GLN A 3 6.30 10.04 -20.89
N ALA A 4 5.17 9.34 -20.76
CA ALA A 4 4.90 8.39 -19.69
C ALA A 4 4.61 7.02 -20.31
N ASP A 5 5.24 5.96 -19.78
CA ASP A 5 5.12 4.61 -20.31
C ASP A 5 3.98 3.81 -19.64
N THR A 6 3.70 4.09 -18.37
CA THR A 6 2.63 3.43 -17.61
C THR A 6 2.15 4.29 -16.44
N PHE A 7 0.89 4.08 -16.04
CA PHE A 7 0.29 4.64 -14.82
C PHE A 7 0.08 3.58 -13.74
N ALA A 8 0.43 2.31 -14.01
CA ALA A 8 0.29 1.25 -13.04
C ALA A 8 1.28 1.43 -11.88
N SER A 9 0.82 1.12 -10.67
CA SER A 9 1.70 0.83 -9.53
C SER A 9 2.50 -0.44 -9.85
N VAL A 10 3.83 -0.33 -9.86
CA VAL A 10 4.73 -1.43 -10.23
C VAL A 10 5.71 -1.77 -9.10
N TYR A 11 6.10 -3.04 -9.05
CA TYR A 11 7.27 -3.50 -8.33
C TYR A 11 8.47 -3.53 -9.28
N LEU A 12 9.57 -2.94 -8.85
CA LEU A 12 10.85 -2.90 -9.57
C LEU A 12 11.85 -3.75 -8.80
N GLN A 13 12.15 -4.93 -9.32
CA GLN A 13 13.13 -5.82 -8.71
C GLN A 13 14.51 -5.56 -9.32
N ASN A 14 15.48 -5.22 -8.48
CA ASN A 14 16.87 -5.09 -8.91
C ASN A 14 17.44 -6.47 -9.27
N THR A 15 17.81 -6.66 -10.55
CA THR A 15 18.39 -7.90 -11.07
C THR A 15 19.92 -7.87 -11.12
N GLY A 16 20.53 -6.84 -10.52
CA GLY A 16 21.98 -6.61 -10.52
C GLY A 16 22.43 -5.73 -11.69
N ASN A 17 23.66 -5.23 -11.62
CA ASN A 17 24.30 -4.45 -12.70
C ASN A 17 23.49 -3.24 -13.20
N GLY A 18 22.68 -2.63 -12.32
CA GLY A 18 21.82 -1.49 -12.68
C GLY A 18 20.60 -1.86 -13.52
N THR A 19 20.27 -3.15 -13.62
CA THR A 19 19.08 -3.64 -14.34
C THR A 19 17.93 -3.93 -13.38
N PHE A 20 16.70 -3.74 -13.86
CA PHE A 20 15.48 -3.98 -13.10
C PHE A 20 14.48 -4.77 -13.93
N SER A 21 13.85 -5.77 -13.33
CA SER A 21 12.61 -6.34 -13.86
C SER A 21 11.42 -5.56 -13.29
N VAL A 22 10.37 -5.42 -14.11
CA VAL A 22 9.17 -4.66 -13.77
C VAL A 22 7.97 -5.60 -13.76
N SER A 23 7.19 -5.57 -12.68
CA SER A 23 5.91 -6.26 -12.60
C SER A 23 4.82 -5.34 -12.08
N ALA A 24 3.62 -5.42 -12.65
CA ALA A 24 2.47 -4.68 -12.13
C ALA A 24 2.03 -5.28 -10.79
N LEU A 25 1.69 -4.42 -9.83
CA LEU A 25 1.03 -4.86 -8.61
C LEU A 25 -0.40 -5.34 -8.93
N PRO A 26 -1.00 -6.21 -8.09
CA PRO A 26 -2.34 -6.75 -8.32
C PRO A 26 -3.41 -5.67 -8.55
N THR A 27 -4.48 -6.03 -9.27
CA THR A 27 -5.57 -5.10 -9.65
C THR A 27 -6.12 -4.27 -8.49
N LEU A 28 -6.23 -4.86 -7.29
CA LEU A 28 -6.75 -4.13 -6.12
C LEU A 28 -5.84 -2.96 -5.70
N ALA A 29 -4.52 -3.04 -5.92
CA ALA A 29 -3.58 -1.95 -5.69
C ALA A 29 -3.55 -0.89 -6.81
N GLN A 30 -4.30 -1.11 -7.90
CA GLN A 30 -4.43 -0.16 -9.00
C GLN A 30 -5.70 0.69 -8.91
N ALA A 31 -6.59 0.39 -7.95
CA ALA A 31 -7.92 0.99 -7.86
C ALA A 31 -7.91 2.49 -7.54
N SER A 32 -6.84 2.99 -6.91
CA SER A 32 -6.64 4.39 -6.56
C SER A 32 -5.14 4.67 -6.40
N PRO A 33 -4.67 5.93 -6.56
CA PRO A 33 -3.28 6.28 -6.30
C PRO A 33 -2.82 5.87 -4.89
N MET A 34 -1.73 5.12 -4.79
CA MET A 34 -1.09 4.81 -3.51
C MET A 34 -0.40 6.07 -2.97
N ARG A 35 -0.77 6.49 -1.76
CA ARG A 35 -0.19 7.69 -1.10
C ARG A 35 0.57 7.34 0.17
N GLY A 36 0.43 6.11 0.65
CA GLY A 36 1.20 5.55 1.74
C GLY A 36 1.54 4.09 1.48
N MET A 37 2.71 3.68 1.94
CA MET A 37 3.20 2.31 1.85
C MET A 37 4.08 1.98 3.05
N VAL A 38 3.93 0.78 3.57
CA VAL A 38 4.83 0.18 4.56
C VAL A 38 5.23 -1.21 4.09
N ALA A 39 6.52 -1.54 4.17
CA ALA A 39 7.03 -2.88 3.92
C ALA A 39 7.30 -3.59 5.26
N HIS A 40 6.70 -4.76 5.47
CA HIS A 40 6.88 -5.55 6.68
C HIS A 40 6.53 -7.03 6.44
N ASP A 41 7.09 -7.92 7.25
CA ASP A 41 6.66 -9.32 7.36
C ASP A 41 5.40 -9.36 8.24
N VAL A 42 4.21 -9.29 7.61
CA VAL A 42 2.93 -9.08 8.29
C VAL A 42 2.40 -10.38 8.87
N ASP A 43 2.54 -11.49 8.14
CA ASP A 43 2.08 -12.80 8.57
C ASP A 43 3.12 -13.64 9.30
N GLY A 44 4.40 -13.23 9.31
CA GLY A 44 5.46 -13.94 9.99
C GLY A 44 6.10 -15.07 9.18
N ASP A 45 5.84 -15.16 7.88
CA ASP A 45 6.41 -16.21 7.02
C ASP A 45 7.87 -15.92 6.58
N GLY A 46 8.36 -14.71 6.87
CA GLY A 46 9.73 -14.27 6.56
C GLY A 46 9.87 -13.59 5.20
N ASN A 47 8.80 -13.52 4.41
CA ASN A 47 8.71 -12.74 3.18
C ASN A 47 8.26 -11.31 3.49
N ILE A 48 8.70 -10.35 2.67
CA ILE A 48 8.28 -8.97 2.83
C ILE A 48 6.94 -8.77 2.11
N ASP A 49 5.97 -8.32 2.89
CA ASP A 49 4.68 -7.85 2.39
C ASP A 49 4.67 -6.33 2.26
N LEU A 50 3.65 -5.81 1.56
CA LEU A 50 3.36 -4.39 1.52
C LEU A 50 1.97 -4.11 2.11
N ILE A 51 1.89 -3.06 2.93
CA ILE A 51 0.63 -2.47 3.38
C ILE A 51 0.53 -1.13 2.67
N VAL A 52 -0.40 -1.02 1.73
CA VAL A 52 -0.59 0.19 0.93
C VAL A 52 -1.96 0.79 1.19
N ALA A 53 -2.05 2.11 1.16
CA ALA A 53 -3.31 2.83 1.19
C ALA A 53 -3.18 4.16 0.44
N GLY A 54 -4.32 4.72 0.08
CA GLY A 54 -4.39 5.96 -0.65
C GLY A 54 -5.82 6.45 -0.64
N ASN A 55 -6.02 7.58 -1.29
CA ASN A 55 -7.26 8.09 -1.84
C ASN A 55 -6.93 9.47 -2.38
N LEU A 56 -7.64 9.89 -3.43
CA LEU A 56 -7.53 11.23 -3.98
C LEU A 56 -8.93 11.79 -4.14
N ASP A 57 -9.31 12.66 -3.20
CA ASP A 57 -10.58 13.37 -3.13
C ASP A 57 -10.45 14.87 -3.49
N ASP A 58 -9.23 15.41 -3.44
CA ASP A 58 -8.87 16.72 -4.01
C ASP A 58 -8.80 16.67 -5.55
N THR A 59 -9.93 16.40 -6.20
CA THR A 59 -10.03 16.33 -7.66
C THR A 59 -10.63 17.60 -8.25
N GLU A 60 -10.35 17.85 -9.54
CA GLU A 60 -11.03 18.90 -10.31
C GLU A 60 -12.56 18.71 -10.24
N PRO A 61 -13.37 19.78 -10.29
CA PRO A 61 -14.82 19.70 -10.07
C PRO A 61 -15.58 18.71 -10.98
N ASN A 62 -15.01 18.38 -12.14
CA ASN A 62 -15.60 17.49 -13.13
C ASN A 62 -14.98 16.08 -13.13
N SER A 63 -14.10 15.77 -12.17
CA SER A 63 -13.47 14.46 -12.01
C SER A 63 -14.00 13.78 -10.75
N ALA A 64 -14.46 12.54 -10.90
CA ALA A 64 -14.85 11.74 -9.75
C ALA A 64 -13.62 11.47 -8.84
N PRO A 65 -13.78 11.49 -7.52
CA PRO A 65 -12.75 11.07 -6.58
C PRO A 65 -12.25 9.65 -6.87
N ALA A 66 -10.95 9.43 -6.67
CA ALA A 66 -10.38 8.08 -6.62
C ALA A 66 -10.37 7.60 -5.16
N ASP A 67 -11.52 7.13 -4.67
CA ASP A 67 -11.78 6.80 -3.26
C ASP A 67 -11.78 5.28 -2.96
N ALA A 68 -11.34 4.47 -3.92
CA ALA A 68 -11.26 3.01 -3.78
C ALA A 68 -9.98 2.50 -3.10
N GLY A 69 -9.08 3.39 -2.67
CA GLY A 69 -7.76 3.11 -2.09
C GLY A 69 -7.77 2.76 -0.60
N ASN A 70 -8.83 2.11 -0.12
CA ASN A 70 -9.19 1.96 1.30
C ASN A 70 -8.27 1.04 2.14
N GLY A 71 -7.05 0.78 1.69
CA GLY A 71 -6.11 -0.18 2.27
C GLY A 71 -6.05 -1.48 1.47
N VAL A 72 -4.84 -1.98 1.21
CA VAL A 72 -4.61 -3.32 0.68
C VAL A 72 -3.37 -3.90 1.35
N TRP A 73 -3.48 -5.14 1.83
CA TRP A 73 -2.30 -5.92 2.19
C TRP A 73 -1.89 -6.75 0.98
N LEU A 74 -0.69 -6.50 0.47
CA LEU A 74 -0.07 -7.24 -0.60
C LEU A 74 0.87 -8.26 0.02
N ARG A 75 0.39 -9.50 0.16
CA ARG A 75 1.15 -10.62 0.70
C ARG A 75 2.20 -11.09 -0.29
N GLY A 76 3.47 -10.97 0.07
CA GLY A 76 4.61 -11.33 -0.75
C GLY A 76 4.90 -12.82 -0.70
N ASP A 77 5.40 -13.38 -1.80
CA ASP A 77 5.87 -14.77 -1.86
C ASP A 77 7.39 -14.92 -1.74
N GLY A 78 8.11 -13.81 -1.52
CA GLY A 78 9.57 -13.74 -1.49
C GLY A 78 10.25 -13.80 -2.88
N ALA A 79 9.51 -14.11 -3.94
CA ALA A 79 9.99 -14.17 -5.32
C ALA A 79 9.60 -12.94 -6.15
N GLY A 80 8.93 -11.95 -5.54
CA GLY A 80 8.52 -10.71 -6.20
C GLY A 80 7.09 -10.75 -6.74
N HIS A 81 6.29 -11.76 -6.37
CA HIS A 81 4.85 -11.77 -6.61
C HIS A 81 4.10 -11.38 -5.35
N PHE A 82 2.94 -10.76 -5.55
CA PHE A 82 2.07 -10.30 -4.48
C PHE A 82 0.66 -10.83 -4.68
N THR A 83 0.07 -11.34 -3.61
CA THR A 83 -1.37 -11.66 -3.54
C THR A 83 -2.06 -10.55 -2.77
N ALA A 84 -3.10 -9.93 -3.36
CA ALA A 84 -3.84 -8.88 -2.69
C ALA A 84 -4.89 -9.45 -1.73
N ILE A 85 -4.79 -9.05 -0.47
CA ILE A 85 -5.74 -9.35 0.60
C ILE A 85 -6.55 -8.08 0.87
N ALA A 86 -7.86 -8.17 0.66
CA ALA A 86 -8.77 -7.02 0.77
C ALA A 86 -8.95 -6.56 2.23
N PRO A 87 -9.40 -5.31 2.47
CA PRO A 87 -9.71 -4.79 3.81
C PRO A 87 -10.63 -5.69 4.64
N VAL A 88 -11.64 -6.29 3.99
CA VAL A 88 -12.63 -7.16 4.66
C VAL A 88 -11.98 -8.41 5.27
N GLU A 89 -10.88 -8.88 4.69
CA GLU A 89 -10.15 -10.07 5.15
C GLU A 89 -8.98 -9.69 6.06
N SER A 90 -8.23 -8.65 5.72
CA SER A 90 -7.03 -8.20 6.46
C SER A 90 -7.35 -7.36 7.70
N GLY A 91 -8.51 -6.71 7.76
CA GLY A 91 -8.84 -5.70 8.76
C GLY A 91 -8.20 -4.33 8.53
N LEU A 92 -7.46 -4.15 7.43
CA LEU A 92 -6.83 -2.88 7.04
C LEU A 92 -7.84 -1.98 6.31
N LEU A 93 -8.68 -1.28 7.07
CA LEU A 93 -9.64 -0.31 6.53
C LEU A 93 -9.16 1.13 6.76
N ALA A 94 -8.47 1.71 5.78
CA ALA A 94 -7.98 3.08 5.76
C ALA A 94 -8.67 3.92 4.67
N PRO A 95 -9.96 4.29 4.84
CA PRO A 95 -10.77 4.85 3.76
C PRO A 95 -10.69 6.37 3.61
N ARG A 96 -9.87 7.02 4.44
CA ARG A 96 -9.75 8.48 4.49
C ARG A 96 -8.73 8.96 3.46
N HIS A 97 -8.54 10.27 3.37
CA HIS A 97 -7.52 10.88 2.51
C HIS A 97 -6.11 10.65 3.07
N VAL A 98 -5.55 9.47 2.80
CA VAL A 98 -4.22 9.06 3.28
C VAL A 98 -3.12 9.92 2.67
N THR A 99 -2.28 10.54 3.51
CA THR A 99 -1.12 11.37 3.11
C THR A 99 0.23 10.75 3.44
N GLY A 100 0.24 9.68 4.24
CA GLY A 100 1.46 8.98 4.59
C GLY A 100 1.20 7.81 5.54
N MET A 101 2.15 6.89 5.59
CA MET A 101 2.11 5.72 6.46
C MET A 101 3.48 5.47 7.09
N ALA A 102 3.49 4.99 8.32
CA ALA A 102 4.71 4.66 9.03
C ALA A 102 4.55 3.40 9.88
N LEU A 103 5.58 2.57 9.89
CA LEU A 103 5.67 1.45 10.82
C LEU A 103 6.26 1.94 12.14
N VAL A 104 5.58 1.66 13.24
CA VAL A 104 6.08 1.94 14.59
C VAL A 104 6.16 0.66 15.41
N LYS A 105 7.20 0.54 16.22
CA LYS A 105 7.33 -0.52 17.21
C LYS A 105 6.67 -0.05 18.51
N THR A 106 5.82 -0.90 19.05
CA THR A 106 5.16 -0.70 20.35
C THR A 106 5.53 -1.85 21.30
N THR A 107 5.22 -1.70 22.58
CA THR A 107 5.36 -2.78 23.56
C THR A 107 4.47 -3.99 23.26
N ALA A 108 3.40 -3.80 22.48
CA ALA A 108 2.46 -4.84 22.07
C ALA A 108 2.78 -5.45 20.68
N GLY A 109 3.83 -5.00 20.01
CA GLY A 109 4.21 -5.42 18.65
C GLY A 109 4.30 -4.26 17.66
N SER A 110 4.33 -4.57 16.37
CA SER A 110 4.35 -3.56 15.31
C SER A 110 2.97 -2.95 15.08
N ALA A 111 2.91 -1.66 14.77
CA ALA A 111 1.69 -1.01 14.32
C ALA A 111 1.97 -0.13 13.10
N VAL A 112 1.00 -0.04 12.20
CA VAL A 112 1.01 0.89 11.07
C VAL A 112 0.21 2.11 11.46
N LEU A 113 0.87 3.27 11.45
CA LEU A 113 0.22 4.57 11.55
C LEU A 113 -0.14 5.05 10.15
N VAL A 114 -1.33 5.62 10.00
CA VAL A 114 -1.84 6.19 8.74
C VAL A 114 -2.24 7.63 9.01
N ALA A 115 -1.51 8.56 8.37
CA ALA A 115 -1.80 9.99 8.42
C ALA A 115 -2.88 10.34 7.39
N ASN A 116 -3.84 11.16 7.80
CA ASN A 116 -4.97 11.57 6.98
C ASN A 116 -5.01 13.10 6.88
N HIS A 117 -5.26 13.62 5.69
CA HIS A 117 -5.42 15.07 5.50
C HIS A 117 -6.65 15.58 6.24
N GLY A 118 -6.49 16.62 7.07
CA GLY A 118 -7.61 17.27 7.77
C GLY A 118 -8.35 16.39 8.78
N ASP A 119 -7.82 15.22 9.14
CA ASP A 119 -8.52 14.20 9.91
C ASP A 119 -7.59 13.50 10.93
N SER A 120 -8.16 12.61 11.72
CA SER A 120 -7.46 11.86 12.77
C SER A 120 -6.48 10.84 12.20
N LEU A 121 -5.37 10.64 12.92
CA LEU A 121 -4.43 9.54 12.69
C LEU A 121 -5.14 8.20 12.95
N GLN A 122 -4.97 7.22 12.05
CA GLN A 122 -5.41 5.84 12.27
C GLN A 122 -4.20 4.97 12.64
N ALA A 123 -4.44 3.92 13.43
CA ALA A 123 -3.42 2.94 13.81
C ALA A 123 -3.95 1.51 13.66
N PHE A 124 -3.18 0.65 13.00
CA PHE A 124 -3.48 -0.77 12.81
C PHE A 124 -2.39 -1.61 13.44
N THR A 125 -2.73 -2.45 14.42
CA THR A 125 -1.74 -3.35 15.06
C THR A 125 -1.54 -4.61 14.22
N ILE A 126 -0.29 -4.96 13.95
CA ILE A 126 0.07 -6.23 13.34
C ILE A 126 0.18 -7.26 14.46
N ARG A 127 -0.74 -8.21 14.49
CA ARG A 127 -0.77 -9.27 15.50
C ARG A 127 -0.28 -10.57 14.86
N ARG A 128 0.83 -11.09 15.36
CA ARG A 128 1.24 -12.47 15.08
C ARG A 128 0.28 -13.39 15.82
N ARG A 129 -0.31 -14.34 15.09
CA ARG A 129 -1.06 -15.44 15.71
C ARG A 129 -0.10 -16.50 16.23
#